data_AF-A0A967GHB7-F1
#
_entry.id   AF-A0A967GHB7-F1
#
_cell.length_a   1.000
_cell.length_b   1.000
_cell.length_c   1.000
_cell.angle_alpha   90.00
_cell.angle_beta   90.00
_cell.angle_gamma   90.00
#
_symmetry.space_group_name_H-M   'P 1'
#
loop_
_entity.id
_entity.type
_entity.pdbx_description
1 polymer ?
#
loop_
_entity_poly.entity_id
_entity_poly.type
_entity_poly.pdbx_seq_one_letter_code
_entity_poly.pdbx_strand_id
1 'polypeptide(L)' 'MEFKDYYEIMGVARDATQDDIKRSYRKLARKYHPDVSDDPEAEARFKEVGE' A
#
# COMPACT_ATOMS: atom_id res chain seq x y z
N MET A 1 9.29 -4.75 18.94
CA MET A 1 9.26 -3.97 17.68
C MET A 1 8.39 -4.79 16.75
N GLU A 2 7.13 -4.41 16.58
CA GLU A 2 6.29 -5.02 15.54
C GLU A 2 6.85 -4.54 14.20
N PHE A 3 7.51 -5.43 13.48
CA PHE A 3 7.91 -5.15 12.11
C PHE A 3 6.65 -5.29 11.26
N LYS A 4 6.10 -4.17 10.80
CA LYS A 4 5.07 -4.17 9.76
C LYS A 4 5.64 -4.91 8.56
N ASP A 5 5.00 -6.00 8.13
CA ASP A 5 5.40 -6.69 6.91
C ASP A 5 4.91 -5.87 5.71
N TYR A 6 5.78 -4.97 5.24
CA TYR A 6 5.49 -4.12 4.09
C TYR A 6 5.17 -4.90 2.82
N TYR A 7 5.71 -6.11 2.67
CA TYR A 7 5.39 -6.97 1.54
C TYR A 7 3.94 -7.47 1.64
N GLU A 8 3.49 -7.81 2.85
CA GLU A 8 2.11 -8.21 3.11
C GLU A 8 1.13 -7.03 2.94
N ILE A 9 1.48 -5.85 3.48
CA ILE A 9 0.70 -4.61 3.31
C ILE A 9 0.58 -4.22 1.83
N MET A 10 1.68 -4.31 1.09
CA MET A 10 1.69 -4.05 -0.35
C MET A 10 1.15 -5.23 -1.17
N GLY A 11 0.83 -6.37 -0.56
CA GLY A 11 0.35 -7.57 -1.25
C GLY A 11 1.32 -8.11 -2.31
N VAL A 12 2.62 -7.94 -2.09
CA VAL A 12 3.69 -8.40 -2.98
C VAL A 12 4.49 -9.50 -2.30
N ALA A 13 5.16 -10.33 -3.10
CA ALA A 13 6.04 -11.36 -2.55
C ALA A 13 7.30 -10.72 -1.93
N ARG A 14 7.95 -11.42 -0.99
CA ARG A 14 9.18 -10.93 -0.33
C ARG A 14 10.38 -10.80 -1.28
N ASP A 15 10.34 -11.49 -2.41
CA ASP A 15 11.29 -11.41 -3.50
C ASP A 15 10.85 -10.46 -4.63
N ALA A 16 9.78 -9.69 -4.40
CA ALA A 16 9.25 -8.74 -5.37
C ALA A 16 10.32 -7.73 -5.80
N THR A 17 10.33 -7.46 -7.10
CA THR A 17 11.26 -6.49 -7.66
C THR A 17 10.83 -5.07 -7.28
N GLN A 18 11.76 -4.11 -7.40
CA GLN A 18 11.42 -2.69 -7.20
C GLN A 18 10.29 -2.23 -8.13
N ASP A 19 10.18 -2.80 -9.33
CA ASP A 19 9.11 -2.50 -10.27
C ASP A 19 7.76 -3.03 -9.76
N ASP A 20 7.73 -4.23 -9.18
CA ASP A 20 6.51 -4.81 -8.59
C ASP A 20 6.04 -3.98 -7.37
N ILE A 21 6.98 -3.57 -6.53
CA ILE A 21 6.73 -2.68 -5.39
C ILE A 21 6.15 -1.35 -5.87
N LYS A 22 6.78 -0.70 -6.87
CA LYS A 22 6.26 0.55 -7.46
C LYS A 22 4.88 0.38 -8.06
N ARG A 23 4.63 -0.75 -8.74
CA ARG A 23 3.35 -1.02 -9.39
C ARG A 23 2.25 -1.26 -8.36
N SER A 24 2.56 -2.00 -7.29
CA SER A 24 1.62 -2.22 -6.18
C SER A 24 1.33 -0.92 -5.42
N TYR A 25 2.37 -0.16 -5.07
CA TYR A 25 2.23 1.15 -4.43
C TYR A 25 1.29 2.06 -5.23
N ARG A 26 1.50 2.21 -6.54
CA ARG A 26 0.62 3.04 -7.40
C ARG A 26 -0.82 2.55 -7.42
N LYS A 27 -1.03 1.23 -7.39
CA LYS A 27 -2.36 0.61 -7.37
C LYS A 27 -3.07 0.89 -6.05
N LEU A 28 -2.39 0.68 -4.92
CA LEU A 28 -2.92 0.91 -3.59
C LEU A 28 -3.13 2.40 -3.31
N ALA A 29 -2.19 3.26 -3.70
CA ALA A 29 -2.31 4.70 -3.59
C ALA A 29 -3.54 5.24 -4.34
N ARG A 30 -3.83 4.74 -5.55
CA ARG A 30 -5.07 5.10 -6.27
C ARG A 30 -6.33 4.52 -5.61
N LYS A 31 -6.25 3.29 -5.10
CA LYS A 31 -7.38 2.62 -4.44
C LYS A 31 -7.78 3.33 -3.14
N TYR A 32 -6.83 3.89 -2.41
CA TYR A 32 -7.05 4.56 -1.13
C TYR A 32 -6.91 6.08 -1.22
N HIS A 33 -6.84 6.65 -2.43
CA HIS A 33 -6.75 8.09 -2.61
C HIS A 33 -8.04 8.76 -2.12
N PRO A 34 -7.98 9.86 -1.35
CA PRO A 34 -9.17 10.55 -0.85
C PRO A 34 -10.11 11.03 -1.98
N ASP A 35 -9.56 11.38 -3.14
CA ASP A 35 -10.37 11.80 -4.31
C ASP A 35 -11.07 10.64 -5.04
N VAL A 36 -10.73 9.37 -4.73
CA VAL A 36 -11.23 8.19 -5.46
C VAL A 36 -11.99 7.22 -4.55
N SER A 37 -11.66 7.20 -3.26
CA SER A 37 -12.20 6.25 -2.29
C SER A 37 -13.06 6.95 -1.25
N ASP A 38 -14.31 6.51 -1.15
CA ASP A 38 -15.24 6.94 -0.08
C ASP A 38 -15.12 6.08 1.20
N ASP A 39 -14.17 5.14 1.22
CA ASP A 39 -13.91 4.27 2.37
C ASP A 39 -13.29 5.10 3.53
N PRO A 40 -13.93 5.16 4.71
CA PRO A 40 -13.41 5.89 5.86
C PRO A 40 -12.07 5.35 6.38
N GLU A 41 -11.71 4.11 6.03
CA GLU A 41 -10.41 3.52 6.36
C GLU A 41 -9.33 3.79 5.30
N ALA A 42 -9.70 4.41 4.16
CA ALA A 42 -8.77 4.67 3.06
C ALA A 42 -7.56 5.51 3.51
N GLU A 43 -7.78 6.53 4.34
CA GLU A 43 -6.70 7.37 4.83
C GLU A 43 -5.67 6.58 5.67
N ALA A 44 -6.15 5.69 6.54
CA ALA A 44 -5.29 4.84 7.36
C ALA A 44 -4.47 3.88 6.48
N ARG A 45 -5.12 3.22 5.53
CA ARG A 45 -4.44 2.30 4.59
C ARG A 45 -3.50 3.03 3.63
N PHE A 46 -3.82 4.26 3.24
CA PHE A 46 -2.94 5.09 2.43
C PHE A 46 -1.66 5.46 3.19
N LYS A 47 -1.77 5.78 4.48
CA LYS A 47 -0.60 6.00 5.37
C LYS A 47 0.23 4.74 5.52
N GLU A 48 -0.39 3.58 5.74
CA GLU A 48 0.32 2.30 5.86
C GLU A 48 1.11 1.91 4.61
N VAL A 49 0.65 2.31 3.43
CA VAL A 49 1.33 2.04 2.14
C VAL A 49 2.46 3.05 1.87
N GLY A 50 2.46 4.22 2.53
CA GLY A 50 3.41 5.31 2.29
C GLY A 50 4.44 5.58 3.38
N GLU A 51 4.31 4.98 4.57
CA GLU A 51 5.21 5.13 5.74
C GLU A 51 6.42 4.18 5.67
#